data_AF-A0A835I728-F1
#
_entry.id   AF-A0A835I728-F1
#
_cell.length_a   1.000
_cell.length_b   1.000
_cell.length_c   1.000
_cell.angle_alpha   90.00
_cell.angle_beta   90.00
_cell.angle_gamma   90.00
#
_symmetry.space_group_name_H-M   'P 1'
#
loop_
_entity.id
_entity.type
_entity.pdbx_description
1 polymer ?
#
loop_
_entity_poly.entity_id
_entity_poly.type
_entity_poly.pdbx_seq_one_letter_code
_entity_poly.pdbx_strand_id
1 'polypeptide(L)'
;MGGKVHVICGGPPCQGISGFNRFCNKDNPLENLKNNQLVVFMDIIQYLKPKYVLMENVVDIVKFYGGCLGHLALGRFVGMNYQARLGLLVIGCYGLPQFRMRAFFFGGLFY
;
A
#
# COMPACT_ATOMS: atom_id res chain seq x y z
N MET A 1 -15.65 19.25 -8.74
CA MET A 1 -15.26 18.57 -10.00
C MET A 1 -14.91 17.12 -9.67
N GLY A 2 -15.76 16.16 -10.06
CA GLY A 2 -15.48 14.74 -9.87
C GLY A 2 -14.42 14.27 -10.86
N GLY A 3 -13.36 13.63 -10.38
CA GLY A 3 -12.29 13.11 -11.23
C GLY A 3 -12.84 12.06 -12.21
N LYS A 4 -12.35 12.09 -13.47
CA LYS A 4 -12.68 11.09 -14.51
C LYS A 4 -12.22 9.67 -14.14
N VAL A 5 -11.37 9.53 -13.12
CA VAL A 5 -10.76 8.26 -12.73
C VAL A 5 -11.64 7.57 -11.71
N HIS A 6 -12.16 6.39 -12.06
CA HIS A 6 -12.99 5.60 -11.15
C HIS A 6 -12.16 4.66 -10.27
N VAL A 7 -11.04 4.14 -10.78
CA VAL A 7 -10.21 3.17 -10.07
C VAL A 7 -8.74 3.54 -10.24
N ILE A 8 -7.97 3.42 -9.16
CA ILE A 8 -6.51 3.46 -9.20
C ILE A 8 -5.98 2.13 -8.69
N CYS A 9 -5.07 1.52 -9.44
CA CYS A 9 -4.30 0.38 -8.97
C CYS A 9 -2.80 0.66 -9.08
N GLY A 10 -2.01 0.15 -8.14
CA GLY A 10 -0.56 0.33 -8.18
C GLY A 10 0.17 -0.49 -7.14
N GLY A 11 1.45 -0.77 -7.42
CA GLY A 11 2.35 -1.45 -6.50
C GLY A 11 3.56 -0.59 -6.20
N PRO A 12 3.44 0.44 -5.33
CA PRO A 12 4.54 1.36 -5.08
C PRO A 12 5.71 0.60 -4.44
N PRO A 13 6.87 0.52 -5.10
CA PRO A 13 8.02 -0.20 -4.58
C PRO A 13 8.51 0.46 -3.30
N CYS A 14 8.59 -0.33 -2.24
CA CYS A 14 9.14 0.07 -0.96
C CYS A 14 10.47 -0.66 -0.78
N GLN A 15 11.55 -0.09 -1.31
CA GLN A 15 12.86 -0.76 -1.30
C GLN A 15 13.53 -0.74 0.08
N GLY A 16 13.03 0.08 1.01
CA GLY A 16 13.50 0.16 2.40
C GLY A 16 13.05 -1.00 3.29
N ILE A 17 12.17 -1.88 2.81
CA ILE A 17 11.59 -2.99 3.61
C ILE A 17 12.01 -4.38 3.17
N SER A 18 12.86 -4.52 2.15
CA SER A 18 13.32 -5.83 1.65
C SER A 18 14.78 -6.11 2.00
N GLY A 19 15.06 -7.29 2.57
CA GLY A 19 16.41 -7.84 2.73
C GLY A 19 17.36 -6.99 3.60
N PHE A 20 18.44 -6.48 2.98
CA PHE A 20 19.55 -5.75 3.64
C PHE A 20 19.21 -4.30 4.06
N ASN A 21 18.10 -3.72 3.59
CA ASN A 21 17.69 -2.34 3.94
C ASN A 21 16.87 -2.25 5.25
N ARG A 22 16.95 -3.27 6.12
CA ARG A 22 16.34 -3.37 7.45
C ARG A 22 16.83 -2.35 8.50
N PHE A 23 17.40 -1.23 8.06
CA PHE A 23 17.91 -0.15 8.91
C PHE A 23 17.15 1.16 8.63
N CYS A 24 15.85 1.03 8.35
CA CYS A 24 14.94 2.16 8.42
C CYS A 24 14.88 2.66 9.87
N ASN A 25 15.00 3.98 10.04
CA ASN A 25 14.89 4.62 11.35
C ASN A 25 13.54 4.24 11.98
N LYS A 26 13.56 3.59 13.16
CA LYS A 26 12.34 3.11 13.84
C LYS A 26 11.38 4.25 14.14
N ASP A 27 11.94 5.43 14.40
CA ASP A 27 11.20 6.61 14.80
C ASP A 27 10.63 7.38 13.60
N ASN A 28 11.19 7.19 12.40
CA ASN A 28 10.75 7.90 11.20
C ASN A 28 10.96 7.10 9.88
N PRO A 29 10.19 6.03 9.62
CA PRO A 29 10.40 5.15 8.47
C PRO A 29 10.10 5.78 7.09
N LEU A 30 9.46 6.96 7.07
CA LEU A 30 9.22 7.75 5.86
C LEU A 30 10.40 8.67 5.49
N GLU A 31 11.31 8.93 6.42
CA GLU A 31 12.49 9.77 6.18
C GLU A 31 13.45 9.14 5.17
N ASN A 32 13.34 7.82 4.98
CA ASN A 32 14.03 7.13 3.91
C ASN A 32 13.40 7.46 2.55
N LEU A 33 14.14 8.22 1.74
CA LEU A 33 13.86 8.53 0.32
C LEU A 33 13.42 7.31 -0.51
N LYS A 34 13.85 6.09 -0.14
CA LYS A 34 13.50 4.83 -0.80
C LYS A 34 12.04 4.35 -0.58
N ASN A 35 11.31 4.96 0.35
CA ASN A 35 9.87 4.69 0.58
C ASN A 35 8.97 5.81 0.02
N ASN A 36 9.55 6.83 -0.62
CA ASN A 36 8.82 8.00 -1.11
C ASN A 36 7.75 7.65 -2.15
N GLN A 37 7.89 6.53 -2.87
CA GLN A 37 6.89 6.11 -3.85
C GLN A 37 5.54 5.74 -3.22
N LEU A 38 5.51 5.33 -1.94
CA LEU A 38 4.26 5.16 -1.20
C LEU A 38 3.56 6.51 -0.99
N VAL A 39 4.32 7.55 -0.65
CA VAL A 39 3.80 8.91 -0.46
C VAL A 39 3.24 9.44 -1.78
N VAL A 40 4.03 9.38 -2.86
CA VAL A 40 3.60 9.81 -4.19
C VAL A 40 2.34 9.08 -4.65
N PHE A 41 2.25 7.77 -4.41
CA PHE A 41 1.05 7.00 -4.74
C PHE A 41 -0.19 7.51 -3.96
N MET A 42 -0.04 7.80 -2.67
CA MET A 42 -1.11 8.38 -1.86
C MET A 42 -1.49 9.79 -2.30
N ASP A 43 -0.51 10.62 -2.69
CA ASP A 43 -0.77 11.98 -3.19
C ASP A 43 -1.58 11.95 -4.50
N ILE A 44 -1.29 10.99 -5.39
CA ILE A 44 -2.06 10.78 -6.61
C ILE A 44 -3.51 10.40 -6.28
N ILE A 45 -3.71 9.51 -5.31
CA ILE A 45 -5.06 9.13 -4.85
C ILE A 45 -5.78 10.34 -4.25
N GLN A 46 -5.09 11.15 -3.43
CA GLN A 46 -5.65 12.33 -2.81
C GLN A 46 -6.07 13.38 -3.84
N TYR A 47 -5.28 13.55 -4.90
CA TYR A 47 -5.55 14.48 -5.98
C TYR A 47 -6.72 14.02 -6.87
N LEU A 48 -6.70 12.76 -7.31
CA LEU A 48 -7.67 12.22 -8.27
C LEU A 48 -8.99 11.78 -7.63
N LYS A 49 -8.98 11.43 -6.33
CA LYS A 49 -10.12 10.94 -5.55
C LYS A 49 -10.95 9.86 -6.28
N PRO A 50 -10.34 8.72 -6.66
CA PRO A 50 -11.06 7.65 -7.36
C PRO A 50 -12.14 7.02 -6.48
N LYS A 51 -13.11 6.33 -7.09
CA LYS A 51 -14.13 5.58 -6.33
C LYS A 51 -13.52 4.38 -5.59
N TYR A 52 -12.55 3.72 -6.22
CA TYR A 52 -11.86 2.56 -5.67
C TYR A 52 -10.35 2.66 -5.82
N VAL A 53 -9.63 2.07 -4.88
CA VAL A 53 -8.17 1.95 -4.90
C VAL A 53 -7.78 0.51 -4.61
N LEU A 54 -6.79 0.01 -5.35
CA LEU A 54 -6.12 -1.26 -5.09
C LEU A 54 -4.61 -1.04 -5.01
N MET A 55 -4.02 -1.22 -3.84
CA MET A 55 -2.57 -1.17 -3.66
C MET A 55 -2.02 -2.58 -3.43
N GLU A 56 -1.10 -3.02 -4.27
CA GLU A 56 -0.37 -4.29 -4.08
C GLU A 56 1.00 -4.03 -3.45
N ASN A 57 1.48 -4.95 -2.61
CA ASN A 57 2.86 -4.93 -2.13
C ASN A 57 3.33 -6.31 -1.66
N VAL A 58 4.62 -6.42 -1.33
CA VAL A 58 5.18 -7.58 -0.63
C VAL A 58 4.61 -7.68 0.79
N VAL A 59 4.45 -8.90 1.30
CA VAL A 59 3.91 -9.18 2.65
C VAL A 59 4.70 -8.48 3.77
N ASP A 60 5.97 -8.26 3.49
CA ASP A 60 6.93 -7.54 4.30
C ASP A 60 6.45 -6.14 4.73
N ILE A 61 5.57 -5.50 3.97
CA ILE A 61 4.97 -4.20 4.32
C ILE A 61 4.12 -4.23 5.60
N VAL A 62 3.52 -5.38 5.93
CA VAL A 62 2.69 -5.58 7.15
C VAL A 62 3.43 -6.33 8.24
N LYS A 63 4.59 -6.92 7.94
CA LYS A 63 5.40 -7.69 8.91
C LYS A 63 6.58 -6.90 9.47
N PHE A 64 7.34 -6.21 8.61
CA PHE A 64 8.52 -5.49 9.06
C PHE A 64 8.16 -4.26 9.88
N TYR A 65 8.98 -3.96 10.90
CA TYR A 65 8.80 -2.81 11.78
C TYR A 65 7.40 -2.69 12.38
N GLY A 66 6.82 -3.82 12.80
CA GLY A 66 5.46 -3.84 13.34
C GLY A 66 4.41 -3.42 12.31
N GLY A 67 4.68 -3.59 11.01
CA GLY A 67 3.78 -3.22 9.93
C GLY A 67 3.61 -1.72 9.73
N CYS A 68 4.58 -0.90 10.15
CA CYS A 68 4.46 0.56 10.13
C CYS A 68 4.04 1.14 8.76
N LEU A 69 4.62 0.67 7.65
CA LEU A 69 4.21 1.12 6.32
C LEU A 69 2.79 0.68 5.94
N GLY A 70 2.39 -0.53 6.33
CA GLY A 70 1.01 -1.00 6.16
C GLY A 70 0.02 -0.17 6.99
N HIS A 71 0.36 0.15 8.24
CA HIS A 71 -0.43 1.02 9.10
C HIS A 71 -0.52 2.45 8.55
N LEU A 72 0.59 3.00 8.04
CA LEU A 72 0.59 4.30 7.37
C LEU A 72 -0.33 4.28 6.15
N ALA A 73 -0.25 3.24 5.31
CA ALA A 73 -1.08 3.16 4.11
C ALA A 73 -2.58 3.12 4.47
N LEU A 74 -2.96 2.29 5.45
CA LEU A 74 -4.32 2.24 5.97
C LEU A 74 -4.74 3.58 6.60
N GLY A 75 -3.87 4.19 7.41
CA GLY A 75 -4.11 5.48 8.03
C GLY A 75 -4.32 6.59 7.02
N ARG A 76 -3.60 6.58 5.89
CA ARG A 76 -3.80 7.51 4.78
C ARG A 76 -5.14 7.28 4.09
N PHE A 77 -5.55 6.03 3.84
CA PHE A 77 -6.88 5.75 3.30
C PHE A 77 -7.98 6.28 4.22
N VAL A 78 -7.91 5.97 5.52
CA VAL A 78 -8.89 6.45 6.50
C VAL A 78 -8.89 7.97 6.59
N GLY A 79 -7.72 8.61 6.62
CA GLY A 79 -7.59 10.08 6.64
C GLY A 79 -8.10 10.77 5.37
N MET A 80 -8.16 10.05 4.25
CA MET A 80 -8.78 10.51 2.99
C MET A 80 -10.28 10.18 2.90
N ASN A 81 -10.90 9.65 3.96
CA ASN A 81 -12.28 9.17 3.99
C ASN A 81 -12.55 8.03 3.00
N TYR A 82 -11.65 7.06 2.92
CA TYR A 82 -11.91 5.77 2.26
C TYR A 82 -12.20 4.70 3.31
N GLN A 83 -13.17 3.84 3.01
CA GLN A 83 -13.27 2.53 3.62
C GLN A 83 -12.07 1.71 3.18
N ALA A 84 -11.28 1.21 4.14
CA ALA A 84 -10.06 0.48 3.86
C ALA A 84 -10.14 -0.97 4.34
N ARG A 85 -9.62 -1.90 3.54
CA ARG A 85 -9.43 -3.31 3.94
C ARG A 85 -8.07 -3.82 3.46
N LEU A 86 -7.46 -4.71 4.24
CA LEU A 86 -6.21 -5.38 3.91
C LEU A 86 -6.47 -6.88 3.78
N GLY A 87 -5.93 -7.50 2.73
CA GLY A 87 -5.92 -8.95 2.53
C GLY A 87 -4.54 -9.47 2.12
N LEU A 88 -4.19 -10.67 2.55
CA LEU A 88 -3.02 -11.40 2.08
C LEU A 88 -3.48 -12.52 1.15
N LEU A 89 -2.94 -12.57 -0.07
CA LEU A 89 -3.29 -13.59 -1.06
C LEU A 89 -2.06 -14.39 -1.45
N VAL A 90 -2.21 -15.71 -1.51
CA VAL A 90 -1.22 -16.64 -2.04
C VAL A 90 -1.63 -17.01 -3.45
N ILE A 91 -0.82 -16.62 -4.43
CA ILE A 91 -1.12 -16.82 -5.85
C ILE A 91 -1.22 -18.32 -6.21
N GLY A 92 -0.54 -19.19 -5.47
CA GLY A 92 -0.66 -20.65 -5.63
C GLY A 92 -2.08 -21.19 -5.44
N CYS A 93 -2.93 -20.50 -4.65
CA CYS A 93 -4.34 -20.86 -4.49
C CYS A 93 -5.20 -20.53 -5.71
N TYR A 94 -4.64 -19.83 -6.70
CA TYR A 94 -5.33 -19.37 -7.92
C TYR A 94 -4.83 -20.08 -9.18
N GLY A 95 -4.31 -21.32 -9.05
CA GLY A 95 -3.99 -22.18 -10.18
C GLY A 95 -2.59 -21.99 -10.77
N LEU A 96 -1.68 -21.33 -10.06
CA LEU A 96 -0.29 -21.18 -10.48
C LEU A 96 0.65 -22.06 -9.63
N PRO A 97 1.63 -22.76 -10.24
CA PRO A 97 2.60 -23.58 -9.51
C PRO A 97 3.69 -22.72 -8.84
N GLN A 98 3.29 -21.70 -8.09
CA GLN A 98 4.19 -20.76 -7.43
C GLN A 98 3.66 -20.37 -6.05
N PHE A 99 4.49 -20.53 -5.01
CA PHE A 99 4.20 -19.98 -3.69
C PHE A 99 4.62 -18.51 -3.62
N ARG A 100 3.74 -17.62 -4.08
CA ARG A 100 3.95 -16.17 -4.05
C ARG A 100 2.84 -15.49 -3.26
N MET A 101 3.15 -15.07 -2.04
CA MET A 101 2.24 -14.31 -1.18
C MET A 101 2.43 -12.81 -1.39
N ARG A 102 1.32 -12.05 -1.44
CA ARG A 102 1.28 -10.59 -1.60
C ARG A 102 0.21 -9.96 -0.73
N ALA A 103 0.46 -8.72 -0.30
CA ALA A 103 -0.48 -7.90 0.45
C ALA A 103 -1.27 -7.01 -0.52
N PHE A 104 -2.58 -6.94 -0.32
CA PHE A 104 -3.51 -6.16 -1.11
C PHE A 104 -4.31 -5.25 -0.18
N PHE A 105 -4.21 -3.94 -0.40
CA PHE A 105 -5.00 -2.93 0.28
C PHE A 105 -6.09 -2.44 -0.66
N PHE A 106 -7.33 -2.51 -0.19
CA PHE A 106 -8.51 -2.04 -0.89
C PHE A 106 -8.99 -0.75 -0.23
N GLY A 107 -9.25 0.27 -1.05
CA GLY A 107 -9.90 1.51 -0.65
C GLY A 107 -11.21 1.69 -1.42
N GLY A 108 -12.30 2.05 -0.75
CA GLY A 108 -13.56 2.47 -1.37
C GLY A 108 -14.03 3.80 -0.80
N LEU A 109 -14.38 4.76 -1.64
CA LEU A 109 -14.90 6.05 -1.18
C LEU A 109 -16.26 5.83 -0.50
N PHE A 110 -16.49 6.48 0.65
CA PHE A 110 -17.81 6.48 1.30
C PHE A 110 -18.84 7.15 0.38
N TYR A 111 -20.00 6.51 0.22
CA TYR A 111 -21.19 7.06 -0.43
C TYR A 111 -22.26 7.37 0.60
#